data_AF-A0A496S4I0-F1
#
_entry.id   AF-A0A496S4I0-F1
#
_cell.length_a   1.000
_cell.length_b   1.000
_cell.length_c   1.000
_cell.angle_alpha   90.00
_cell.angle_beta   90.00
_cell.angle_gamma   90.00
#
_symmetry.space_group_name_H-M   'P 1'
#
loop_
_entity.id
_entity.type
_entity.pdbx_description
1 polymer ?
#
loop_
_entity_poly.entity_id
_entity_poly.type
_entity_poly.pdbx_seq_one_letter_code
_entity_poly.pdbx_strand_id
1 'polypeptide(L)'
;MDRESLVIIPLYNEEKNLIKLYSLLRSFYSGDVLFVDDGSVDKSRLILSEFKSSNTFIISHRERKGLCNILFETEMLQKIKNFGRKEE
;
A
#
# COMPACT_ATOMS: atom_id res chain seq x y z
N MET A 1 -7.05 21.97 8.48
CA MET A 1 -7.00 20.60 9.02
C MET A 1 -6.74 19.69 7.84
N ASP A 2 -5.47 19.37 7.61
CA ASP A 2 -5.12 18.33 6.64
C ASP A 2 -5.70 17.01 7.16
N ARG A 3 -6.63 16.42 6.40
CA ARG A 3 -7.05 15.05 6.71
C ARG A 3 -5.87 14.15 6.38
N GLU A 4 -5.28 13.50 7.39
CA GLU A 4 -4.36 12.39 7.18
C GLU A 4 -5.07 11.32 6.34
N SER A 5 -4.80 11.30 5.04
CA SER A 5 -5.50 10.46 4.07
C SER A 5 -4.56 9.33 3.65
N LEU A 6 -4.81 8.08 4.03
CA LEU A 6 -3.99 6.95 3.60
C LEU A 6 -4.15 6.69 2.10
N VAL A 7 -3.05 6.72 1.35
CA VAL A 7 -3.03 6.30 -0.07
C VAL A 7 -2.77 4.79 -0.14
N ILE A 8 -3.66 4.05 -0.80
CA ILE A 8 -3.50 2.59 -0.99
C ILE A 8 -3.14 2.32 -2.45
N ILE A 9 -2.07 1.57 -2.66
CA ILE A 9 -1.55 1.22 -3.99
C ILE A 9 -1.55 -0.31 -4.14
N PRO A 10 -2.61 -0.89 -4.72
CA PRO A 10 -2.59 -2.30 -5.10
C PRO A 10 -1.66 -2.49 -6.29
N LEU A 11 -0.90 -3.59 -6.31
CA LEU A 11 0.00 -3.91 -7.41
C LEU A 11 0.10 -5.42 -7.66
N TYR A 12 0.39 -5.77 -8.91
CA TYR A 12 0.68 -7.11 -9.35
C TYR A 12 1.61 -7.05 -10.57
N ASN A 13 2.80 -7.62 -10.45
CA ASN A 13 3.81 -7.65 -11.50
C ASN A 13 4.19 -6.26 -12.09
N GLU A 14 4.54 -5.32 -11.23
CA GLU A 14 4.86 -3.92 -11.56
C GLU A 14 6.36 -3.59 -11.50
N GLU A 15 7.26 -4.58 -11.65
CA GLU A 15 8.72 -4.42 -11.53
C GLU A 15 9.28 -3.20 -12.29
N LYS A 16 8.73 -2.92 -13.49
CA LYS A 16 9.20 -1.86 -14.38
C LYS A 16 8.76 -0.45 -13.97
N ASN A 17 7.63 -0.32 -13.29
CA ASN A 17 7.00 0.96 -13.00
C ASN A 17 7.16 1.39 -11.54
N LEU A 18 7.35 0.42 -10.64
CA LEU A 18 7.23 0.61 -9.20
C LEU A 18 8.19 1.67 -8.64
N ILE A 19 9.45 1.69 -9.10
CA ILE A 19 10.45 2.69 -8.67
C ILE A 19 10.03 4.11 -9.11
N LYS A 20 9.58 4.24 -10.37
CA LYS A 20 9.13 5.53 -10.92
C LYS A 20 7.88 6.02 -10.19
N LEU A 21 6.92 5.14 -9.95
CA LEU A 21 5.70 5.43 -9.20
C LEU A 21 6.04 5.91 -7.78
N TYR A 22 6.91 5.19 -7.07
CA TYR A 22 7.30 5.56 -5.71
C TYR A 22 8.01 6.91 -5.67
N SER A 23 8.99 7.14 -6.55
CA SER A 23 9.70 8.42 -6.64
C SER A 23 8.77 9.59 -6.94
N LEU A 24 7.86 9.42 -7.93
CA LEU A 24 6.89 10.45 -8.28
C LEU A 24 5.90 10.71 -7.14
N LEU A 25 5.33 9.66 -6.52
CA LEU A 25 4.43 9.81 -5.39
C LEU A 25 5.09 10.60 -4.26
N ARG A 26 6.34 10.25 -3.92
CA ARG A 26 7.08 10.89 -2.84
C ARG A 26 7.53 12.32 -3.14
N SER A 27 7.51 12.75 -4.40
CA SER A 27 7.84 14.13 -4.74
C SER A 27 6.73 15.12 -4.40
N PHE A 28 5.47 14.67 -4.27
CA PHE A 28 4.32 15.54 -3.97
C PHE A 28 3.48 15.10 -2.77
N TYR A 29 3.68 13.89 -2.25
CA TYR A 29 2.88 13.35 -1.17
C TYR A 29 3.74 12.80 -0.02
N SER A 30 3.59 13.44 1.13
CA SER A 30 4.34 13.17 2.37
C SER A 30 3.51 12.44 3.44
N GLY A 31 2.28 12.02 3.15
CA GLY A 31 1.45 11.27 4.09
C GLY A 31 1.70 9.75 4.03
N ASP A 32 0.79 9.00 4.66
CA ASP A 32 0.86 7.54 4.73
C ASP A 32 0.51 6.89 3.38
N VAL A 33 1.35 5.94 2.97
CA VAL A 33 1.17 5.13 1.76
C VAL A 33 1.22 3.65 2.14
N LEU A 34 0.23 2.88 1.72
CA LEU A 34 0.19 1.43 1.85
C LEU A 34 0.26 0.78 0.47
N PHE A 35 1.37 0.09 0.19
CA PHE A 35 1.49 -0.79 -0.97
C PHE A 35 0.94 -2.18 -0.64
N VAL A 36 0.12 -2.74 -1.53
CA VAL A 36 -0.45 -4.09 -1.39
C VAL A 36 -0.07 -4.95 -2.59
N ASP A 37 0.92 -5.83 -2.40
CA ASP A 37 1.35 -6.81 -3.39
C ASP A 37 0.38 -7.99 -3.45
N ASP A 38 -0.29 -8.16 -4.59
CA ASP A 38 -1.27 -9.23 -4.87
C ASP A 38 -0.60 -10.54 -5.31
N GLY A 39 0.47 -10.96 -4.64
CA GLY A 39 1.16 -12.20 -5.01
C GLY A 39 1.93 -12.10 -6.31
N SER A 40 2.66 -11.00 -6.54
CA SER A 40 3.54 -10.86 -7.71
C SER A 40 4.57 -11.99 -7.79
N VAL A 41 4.83 -12.44 -9.01
CA VAL A 41 5.79 -13.50 -9.34
C VAL A 41 7.07 -12.96 -9.99
N ASP A 42 7.11 -11.66 -10.28
CA ASP A 42 8.29 -10.94 -10.75
C ASP A 42 9.08 -10.34 -9.56
N LYS A 43 10.02 -9.40 -9.82
CA LYS A 43 10.81 -8.80 -8.74
C LYS A 43 10.10 -7.66 -7.99
N SER A 44 8.80 -7.43 -8.21
CA SER A 44 8.06 -6.35 -7.53
C SER A 44 8.22 -6.41 -6.01
N ARG A 45 8.14 -7.60 -5.42
CA ARG A 45 8.29 -7.78 -3.97
C ARG A 45 9.68 -7.42 -3.45
N LEU A 46 10.72 -7.73 -4.22
CA LEU A 46 12.09 -7.36 -3.90
C LEU A 46 12.29 -5.85 -3.99
N ILE A 47 11.70 -5.20 -5.01
CA ILE A 47 11.76 -3.74 -5.14
C ILE A 47 11.01 -3.07 -3.98
N LEU A 48 9.82 -3.57 -3.62
CA LEU A 48 9.05 -3.07 -2.48
C LEU A 48 9.85 -3.11 -1.17
N SER A 49 10.61 -4.17 -0.90
CA SER A 49 11.40 -4.25 0.33
C SER A 49 12.49 -3.19 0.46
N GLU A 50 12.88 -2.54 -0.64
CA GLU A 50 13.82 -1.43 -0.64
C GLU A 50 13.16 -0.07 -0.30
N PHE A 51 11.84 0.00 -0.27
CA PHE A 51 11.13 1.24 0.07
C PHE A 51 11.17 1.50 1.57
N LYS A 52 12.14 2.32 2.00
CA LYS A 52 12.33 2.68 3.41
C LYS A 52 11.82 4.10 3.68
N SER A 53 10.71 4.19 4.40
CA SER A 53 10.21 5.45 4.96
C SER A 53 9.24 5.16 6.11
N SER A 54 9.17 6.07 7.09
CA SER A 54 8.34 5.87 8.29
C SER A 54 6.83 5.81 8.01
N ASN A 55 6.40 6.39 6.90
CA ASN A 55 5.03 6.47 6.40
C ASN A 55 4.83 5.65 5.10
N THR A 56 5.73 4.70 4.82
CA THR A 56 5.52 3.68 3.78
C THR A 56 5.24 2.34 4.46
N PHE A 57 4.09 1.75 4.15
CA PHE A 57 3.67 0.45 4.66
C PHE A 57 3.51 -0.53 3.50
N ILE A 58 3.73 -1.82 3.76
CA ILE A 58 3.72 -2.87 2.74
C ILE A 58 2.96 -4.09 3.29
N ILE A 59 1.98 -4.56 2.52
CA ILE A 59 1.34 -5.87 2.70
C ILE A 59 1.66 -6.72 1.46
N SER A 60 1.95 -8.00 1.65
CA SER A 60 2.22 -8.92 0.55
C SER A 60 1.44 -10.21 0.72
N HIS A 61 0.79 -10.63 -0.36
CA HIS A 61 0.08 -11.89 -0.45
C HIS A 61 0.97 -12.98 -1.04
N ARG A 62 0.78 -14.23 -0.62
CA ARG A 62 1.51 -15.37 -1.19
C ARG A 62 1.05 -15.70 -2.61
N GLU A 63 -0.24 -15.53 -2.86
CA GLU A 63 -0.91 -15.84 -4.12
C GLU A 63 -1.82 -14.68 -4.53
N ARG A 64 -2.17 -14.65 -5.81
CA ARG A 64 -3.01 -13.61 -6.39
C ARG A 64 -4.47 -13.80 -5.97
N LYS A 65 -5.01 -12.82 -5.23
CA LYS A 65 -6.40 -12.77 -4.79
C LYS A 65 -7.27 -11.86 -5.65
N GLY A 66 -6.66 -11.01 -6.47
CA GLY A 66 -7.34 -10.07 -7.35
C GLY A 66 -7.63 -8.73 -6.68
N LEU A 67 -7.77 -7.69 -7.52
CA LEU A 67 -7.92 -6.30 -7.08
C LEU A 67 -9.13 -6.08 -6.19
N CYS A 68 -10.28 -6.68 -6.52
CA CYS A 68 -11.51 -6.51 -5.74
C CYS A 68 -11.33 -6.97 -4.29
N ASN A 69 -10.65 -8.11 -4.10
CA ASN A 69 -10.37 -8.64 -2.78
C ASN A 69 -9.43 -7.71 -1.99
N ILE A 70 -8.39 -7.16 -2.64
CA ILE A 70 -7.49 -6.20 -1.99
C ILE A 70 -8.21 -4.95 -1.52
N LEU A 71 -9.05 -4.35 -2.38
CA LEU A 71 -9.81 -3.16 -2.01
C LEU A 71 -10.77 -3.44 -0.86
N PHE A 72 -11.45 -4.59 -0.89
CA PHE A 72 -12.32 -5.02 0.20
C PHE A 72 -11.56 -5.21 1.52
N GLU A 73 -10.45 -5.96 1.52
CA GLU A 73 -9.62 -6.20 2.71
C GLU A 73 -9.08 -4.88 3.30
N THR A 74 -8.59 -3.98 2.45
CA THR A 74 -8.03 -2.70 2.91
C THR A 74 -9.08 -1.76 3.49
N GLU A 75 -10.29 -1.73 2.92
CA GLU A 75 -11.41 -1.01 3.52
C GLU A 75 -11.79 -1.57 4.89
N MET A 76 -11.84 -2.90 5.04
CA MET A 76 -12.14 -3.54 6.32
C MET A 76 -11.09 -3.16 7.38
N LEU A 77 -9.81 -3.18 7.03
CA LEU A 77 -8.71 -2.78 7.93
C LEU A 77 -8.82 -1.32 8.37
N GLN A 78 -9.16 -0.41 7.46
CA GLN A 78 -9.39 1.00 7.80
C GLN A 78 -10.57 1.17 8.77
N LYS A 79 -11.67 0.46 8.53
CA LYS A 79 -12.86 0.49 9.41
C LYS A 79 -12.53 -0.01 10.81
N ILE A 80 -11.78 -1.11 10.94
CA ILE A 80 -11.36 -1.66 12.24
C ILE A 80 -10.47 -0.67 13.00
N LYS A 81 -9.46 -0.08 12.34
CA LYS A 81 -8.59 0.94 12.98
C LYS A 81 -9.38 2.15 13.48
N ASN A 82 -10.34 2.62 12.68
CA ASN A 82 -11.18 3.76 13.04
C ASN A 82 -12.21 3.43 14.13
N PHE A 83 -12.62 2.16 14.25
CA PHE A 83 -13.48 1.71 15.34
C PHE A 83 -12.73 1.73 16.68
N GLY A 84 -11.52 1.18 16.75
CA GLY A 84 -10.71 1.17 17.98
C GLY A 84 -10.27 2.57 18.46
N ARG A 85 -10.21 3.57 17.58
CA ARG A 85 -9.91 4.97 17.92
C ARG A 85 -11.11 5.77 18.45
N LYS A 86 -12.33 5.22 18.43
CA LYS A 86 -13.54 5.91 18.93
C LYS A 86 -13.81 5.66 20.42
N GLU A 87 -13.02 4.83 21.08
CA GLU A 87 -13.18 4.48 22.50
C GLU A 87 -12.23 5.25 23.44
N GLU A 88 -11.47 6.23 22.91
CA GLU A 88 -10.62 7.18 23.68
C GLU A 88 -11.19 8.61 23.59
#